data_AF-A0A8H6C547-F1
#
_entry.id   AF-A0A8H6C547-F1
#
_cell.length_a   1.000
_cell.length_b   1.000
_cell.length_c   1.000
_cell.angle_alpha   90.00
_cell.angle_beta   90.00
_cell.angle_gamma   90.00
#
_symmetry.space_group_name_H-M   'P 1'
#
loop_
_entity.id
_entity.type
_entity.pdbx_description
1 polymer ?
#
loop_
_entity_poly.entity_id
_entity_poly.type
_entity_poly.pdbx_seq_one_letter_code
_entity_poly.pdbx_strand_id
1 'polypeptide(L)'
;MKKKKKKKKKKKKKEKDTIATINTNSSLLTKKNITELIPILIELITSATTKGKSKSNIDIKVLSLKNLKLIIEKFDDIINKQKLLNDLLPALDDKKRVVRKLTIDLRQSLYDSK
;
A
#
# COMPACT_ATOMS: atom_id res chain seq x y z
N MET A 1 -28.46 22.88 30.34
CA MET A 1 -27.87 23.34 29.04
C MET A 1 -26.34 23.18 28.87
N LYS A 2 -25.49 23.30 29.90
CA LYS A 2 -24.01 23.31 29.77
C LYS A 2 -23.39 22.01 29.18
N LYS A 3 -23.96 20.83 29.46
CA LYS A 3 -23.46 19.52 28.94
C LYS A 3 -23.61 19.37 27.42
N LYS A 4 -24.69 19.88 26.80
CA LYS A 4 -24.90 19.85 25.33
C LYS A 4 -23.87 20.72 24.58
N LYS A 5 -23.54 21.91 25.10
CA LYS A 5 -22.49 22.79 24.52
C LYS A 5 -21.08 22.18 24.59
N LYS A 6 -20.71 21.51 25.69
CA LYS A 6 -19.43 20.78 25.82
C LYS A 6 -19.31 19.60 24.83
N LYS A 7 -20.37 18.80 24.65
CA LYS A 7 -20.39 17.71 23.65
C LYS A 7 -20.26 18.23 22.21
N LYS A 8 -20.96 19.32 21.86
CA LYS A 8 -20.89 19.95 20.53
C LYS A 8 -19.48 20.51 20.24
N LYS A 9 -18.82 21.12 21.23
CA LYS A 9 -17.41 21.58 21.12
C LYS A 9 -16.42 20.42 20.97
N LYS A 10 -16.57 19.33 21.75
CA LYS A 10 -15.72 18.12 21.61
C LYS A 10 -15.86 17.45 20.23
N LYS A 11 -17.09 17.38 19.69
CA LYS A 11 -17.35 16.81 18.36
C LYS A 11 -16.70 17.64 17.25
N LYS A 12 -16.88 18.97 17.28
CA LYS A 12 -16.22 19.90 16.35
C LYS A 12 -14.68 19.88 16.43
N LYS A 13 -14.10 19.66 17.62
CA LYS A 13 -12.64 19.53 17.79
C LYS A 13 -12.11 18.25 17.14
N LYS A 14 -12.72 17.10 17.45
CA LYS A 14 -12.36 15.81 16.81
C LYS A 14 -12.47 15.85 15.29
N GLU A 15 -13.51 16.49 14.77
CA GLU A 15 -13.75 16.63 13.33
C GLU A 15 -12.66 17.48 12.67
N LYS A 16 -12.27 18.61 13.28
CA LYS A 16 -11.13 19.42 12.83
C LYS A 16 -9.80 18.65 12.88
N ASP A 17 -9.55 17.89 13.94
CA ASP A 17 -8.33 17.09 14.08
C ASP A 17 -8.26 15.98 13.00
N THR A 18 -9.42 15.41 12.63
CA THR A 18 -9.51 14.40 11.56
C THR A 18 -9.27 15.02 10.19
N ILE A 19 -9.88 16.18 9.91
CA ILE A 19 -9.69 16.92 8.64
C ILE A 19 -8.23 17.37 8.51
N ALA A 20 -7.61 17.85 9.57
CA ALA A 20 -6.20 18.22 9.58
C ALA A 20 -5.31 17.03 9.22
N THR A 21 -5.56 15.87 9.82
CA THR A 21 -4.82 14.62 9.54
C THR A 21 -4.98 14.19 8.08
N ILE A 22 -6.20 14.26 7.53
CA ILE A 22 -6.47 13.92 6.13
C ILE A 22 -5.72 14.88 5.19
N ASN A 23 -5.75 16.18 5.48
CA ASN A 23 -5.08 17.18 4.65
C ASN A 23 -3.55 17.01 4.66
N THR A 24 -2.94 16.77 5.82
CA THR A 24 -1.50 16.50 5.92
C THR A 24 -1.14 15.22 5.15
N ASN A 25 -1.93 14.15 5.29
CA ASN A 25 -1.68 12.92 4.55
C ASN A 25 -1.86 13.08 3.04
N SER A 26 -2.83 13.88 2.59
CA SER A 26 -3.02 14.17 1.16
C SER A 26 -1.81 14.89 0.55
N SER A 27 -1.14 15.77 1.30
CA SER A 27 0.09 16.42 0.85
C SER A 27 1.30 15.48 0.76
N LEU A 28 1.27 14.34 1.45
CA LEU A 28 2.35 13.34 1.42
C LEU A 28 2.18 12.32 0.28
N LEU A 29 0.95 12.12 -0.24
CA LEU A 29 0.64 11.19 -1.33
C LEU A 29 0.77 11.86 -2.71
N THR A 30 1.85 12.60 -2.92
CA THR A 30 2.14 13.16 -4.24
C THR A 30 2.57 12.05 -5.20
N LYS A 31 2.29 12.22 -6.51
CA LYS A 31 2.73 11.26 -7.54
C LYS A 31 4.22 10.94 -7.44
N LYS A 32 5.06 11.96 -7.19
CA LYS A 32 6.51 11.80 -7.00
C LYS A 32 6.83 10.82 -5.86
N ASN A 33 6.25 11.04 -4.68
CA ASN A 33 6.49 10.17 -3.52
C ASN A 33 6.00 8.74 -3.78
N ILE A 34 4.90 8.57 -4.51
CA ILE A 34 4.39 7.25 -4.90
C ILE A 34 5.33 6.57 -5.89
N THR A 35 5.84 7.29 -6.90
CA THR A 35 6.83 6.75 -7.85
C THR A 35 8.09 6.25 -7.13
N GLU A 36 8.58 7.00 -6.14
CA GLU A 36 9.74 6.61 -5.33
C GLU A 36 9.44 5.41 -4.40
N LEU A 37 8.18 5.24 -3.98
CA LEU A 37 7.76 4.14 -3.10
C LEU A 37 7.65 2.78 -3.81
N ILE A 38 7.24 2.77 -5.08
CA ILE A 38 7.06 1.53 -5.87
C ILE A 38 8.29 0.59 -5.81
N PRO A 39 9.53 1.04 -6.13
CA PRO A 39 10.70 0.17 -6.10
C PRO A 39 10.98 -0.39 -4.69
N ILE A 40 10.73 0.40 -3.64
CA ILE A 40 10.90 -0.06 -2.24
C ILE A 40 9.91 -1.18 -1.93
N LEU A 41 8.66 -1.05 -2.36
CA LEU A 41 7.66 -2.10 -2.14
C LEU A 41 8.05 -3.38 -2.89
N ILE A 42 8.53 -3.27 -4.13
CA ILE A 42 9.00 -4.42 -4.93
C ILE A 42 10.17 -5.12 -4.23
N GLU A 43 11.14 -4.36 -3.72
CA GLU A 43 12.27 -4.91 -2.96
C GLU A 43 11.78 -5.69 -1.74
N LEU A 44 10.86 -5.11 -0.96
CA LEU A 44 10.30 -5.79 0.22
C LEU A 44 9.57 -7.09 -0.15
N ILE A 45 8.83 -7.10 -1.28
CA ILE A 45 8.12 -8.29 -1.78
C ILE A 45 9.11 -9.39 -2.18
N THR A 46 10.14 -9.03 -2.94
CA THR A 46 11.10 -9.96 -3.55
C THR A 46 12.25 -10.35 -2.64
N SER A 47 12.43 -9.63 -1.53
CA SER A 47 13.49 -9.89 -0.56
C SER A 47 13.49 -11.35 -0.07
N ALA A 48 14.68 -11.93 0.03
CA ALA A 48 14.84 -13.28 0.54
C ALA A 48 14.42 -13.33 2.03
N THR A 49 13.75 -14.41 2.42
CA THR A 49 13.42 -14.62 3.83
C THR A 49 14.69 -14.95 4.59
N THR A 50 15.28 -13.98 5.30
CA THR A 50 16.46 -14.21 6.12
C THR A 50 16.12 -15.17 7.27
N LYS A 51 16.98 -16.19 7.45
CA LYS A 51 16.82 -17.23 8.47
C LYS A 51 16.84 -16.57 9.86
N GLY A 52 15.68 -16.41 10.48
CA GLY A 52 15.58 -15.90 11.86
C GLY A 52 14.28 -15.13 12.18
N LYS A 53 13.61 -14.52 11.19
CA LYS A 53 12.38 -13.73 11.40
C LYS A 53 11.30 -14.06 10.35
N SER A 54 10.98 -15.35 10.21
CA SER A 54 10.18 -15.85 9.09
C SER A 54 8.75 -15.31 9.04
N LYS A 55 8.08 -15.10 10.19
CA LYS A 55 6.68 -14.64 10.21
C LYS A 55 6.55 -13.15 9.87
N SER A 56 7.35 -12.28 10.51
CA SER A 56 7.32 -10.83 10.25
C SER A 56 7.71 -10.49 8.82
N ASN A 57 8.60 -11.26 8.20
CA ASN A 57 8.99 -11.06 6.80
C ASN A 57 7.82 -11.35 5.84
N ILE A 58 7.01 -12.38 6.11
CA ILE A 58 5.80 -12.68 5.31
C ILE A 58 4.77 -11.57 5.43
N ASP A 59 4.54 -11.07 6.65
CA ASP A 59 3.58 -9.99 6.88
C ASP A 59 4.01 -8.71 6.13
N ILE A 60 5.31 -8.40 6.11
CA ILE A 60 5.87 -7.30 5.30
C ILE A 60 5.57 -7.51 3.81
N LYS A 61 5.87 -8.68 3.25
CA LYS A 61 5.59 -9.00 1.84
C LYS A 61 4.12 -8.84 1.50
N VAL A 62 3.23 -9.37 2.35
CA VAL A 62 1.78 -9.30 2.17
C VAL A 62 1.28 -7.86 2.22
N LEU A 63 1.77 -7.05 3.18
CA LEU A 63 1.41 -5.64 3.28
C LEU A 63 1.92 -4.84 2.09
N SER A 64 3.14 -5.11 1.64
CA SER A 64 3.71 -4.47 0.45
C SER A 64 2.90 -4.78 -0.81
N LEU A 65 2.49 -6.04 -1.03
CA LEU A 65 1.60 -6.41 -2.14
C LEU A 65 0.25 -5.69 -2.08
N LYS A 66 -0.36 -5.59 -0.90
CA LYS A 66 -1.62 -4.86 -0.71
C LYS A 66 -1.48 -3.36 -0.99
N ASN A 67 -0.39 -2.73 -0.53
CA ASN A 67 -0.12 -1.33 -0.80
C ASN A 67 0.14 -1.08 -2.28
N LEU A 68 0.87 -1.97 -2.93
CA LEU A 68 1.13 -1.88 -4.37
C LEU A 68 -0.16 -2.01 -5.19
N LYS A 69 -1.10 -2.88 -4.77
CA LYS A 69 -2.44 -2.94 -5.36
C LYS A 69 -3.18 -1.60 -5.27
N LEU A 70 -3.20 -0.99 -4.08
CA LEU A 70 -3.83 0.32 -3.86
C LEU A 70 -3.18 1.43 -4.71
N ILE A 71 -1.86 1.34 -4.92
CA ILE A 71 -1.14 2.28 -5.77
C ILE A 71 -1.61 2.14 -7.23
N ILE A 72 -1.69 0.91 -7.76
CA ILE A 72 -2.17 0.66 -9.12
C ILE A 72 -3.60 1.17 -9.30
N GLU A 73 -4.49 0.92 -8.32
CA GLU A 73 -5.89 1.38 -8.39
C GLU A 73 -6.05 2.91 -8.38
N LYS A 74 -5.12 3.64 -7.74
CA LYS A 74 -5.25 5.09 -7.52
C LYS A 74 -4.33 5.96 -8.39
N PHE A 75 -3.24 5.39 -8.87
CA PHE A 75 -2.16 6.09 -9.55
C PHE A 75 -1.71 5.33 -10.80
N ASP A 76 -2.64 4.68 -11.52
CA ASP A 76 -2.40 3.93 -12.75
C ASP A 76 -1.57 4.71 -13.78
N ASP A 77 -1.80 6.02 -13.86
CA ASP A 77 -1.15 6.92 -14.82
C ASP A 77 0.38 7.01 -14.67
N ILE A 78 0.93 6.66 -13.51
CA ILE A 78 2.38 6.64 -13.26
C ILE A 78 2.98 5.23 -13.27
N ILE A 79 2.18 4.19 -13.50
CA ILE A 79 2.62 2.80 -13.47
C ILE A 79 3.15 2.36 -14.83
N ASN A 80 4.42 1.99 -14.88
CA ASN A 80 4.95 1.22 -16.01
C ASN A 80 4.54 -0.25 -15.85
N LYS A 81 3.39 -0.62 -16.44
CA LYS A 81 2.79 -1.97 -16.33
C LYS A 81 3.77 -3.09 -16.70
N GLN A 82 4.46 -2.97 -17.83
CA GLN A 82 5.38 -4.01 -18.31
C GLN A 82 6.57 -4.19 -17.36
N LYS A 83 7.17 -3.10 -16.90
CA LYS A 83 8.27 -3.15 -15.92
C LYS A 83 7.79 -3.79 -14.63
N LEU A 84 6.63 -3.39 -14.12
CA LEU A 84 6.08 -3.91 -12.87
C LEU A 84 5.75 -5.41 -12.96
N LEU A 85 5.20 -5.87 -14.09
CA LEU A 85 4.97 -7.29 -14.35
C LEU A 85 6.27 -8.11 -14.32
N ASN A 86 7.37 -7.58 -14.87
CA ASN A 86 8.67 -8.24 -14.85
C ASN A 86 9.28 -8.25 -13.44
N ASP A 87 9.23 -7.11 -12.75
CA ASP A 87 9.75 -6.95 -11.38
C ASP A 87 9.05 -7.89 -10.37
N LEU A 88 7.80 -8.28 -10.64
CA LEU A 88 7.02 -9.20 -9.79
C LEU A 88 7.25 -10.69 -10.10
N LEU A 89 8.01 -11.06 -11.14
CA LEU A 89 8.25 -12.46 -11.48
C LEU A 89 8.83 -13.29 -10.32
N PRO A 90 9.83 -12.81 -9.55
CA PRO A 90 10.39 -13.60 -8.45
C PRO A 90 9.36 -13.95 -7.36
N ALA A 91 8.35 -13.10 -7.17
CA ALA A 91 7.31 -13.29 -6.15
C ALA A 91 6.26 -14.35 -6.54
N LEU A 92 6.23 -14.79 -7.80
CA LEU A 92 5.40 -15.91 -8.25
C LEU A 92 5.90 -17.26 -7.71
N ASP A 93 7.21 -17.36 -7.45
CA ASP A 93 7.84 -18.56 -6.89
C ASP A 93 8.14 -18.42 -5.38
N ASP A 94 7.51 -17.45 -4.70
CA ASP A 94 7.71 -17.30 -3.25
C ASP A 94 7.25 -18.57 -2.52
N LYS A 95 8.01 -19.01 -1.50
CA LYS A 95 7.73 -20.23 -0.74
C LYS A 95 6.33 -20.23 -0.11
N LYS A 96 5.76 -19.06 0.17
CA LYS A 96 4.47 -18.93 0.86
C LYS A 96 3.33 -18.74 -0.13
N ARG A 97 2.36 -19.66 -0.06
CA ARG A 97 1.13 -19.65 -0.89
C ARG A 97 0.42 -18.31 -0.88
N VAL A 98 0.35 -17.64 0.28
CA VAL A 98 -0.33 -16.34 0.40
C VAL A 98 0.34 -15.26 -0.44
N VAL A 99 1.67 -15.25 -0.50
CA VAL A 99 2.45 -14.29 -1.31
C VAL A 99 2.21 -14.60 -2.78
N ARG A 100 2.37 -15.86 -3.21
CA ARG A 100 2.10 -16.27 -4.60
C ARG A 100 0.70 -15.89 -5.07
N LYS A 101 -0.33 -16.17 -4.27
CA LYS A 101 -1.72 -15.84 -4.60
C LYS A 101 -1.89 -14.32 -4.79
N LEU A 102 -1.42 -13.51 -3.84
CA LEU A 102 -1.53 -12.06 -3.92
C LEU A 102 -0.75 -11.47 -5.11
N THR A 103 0.42 -12.03 -5.43
CA THR A 103 1.18 -11.65 -6.63
C THR A 103 0.39 -11.96 -7.90
N ILE A 104 -0.26 -13.12 -8.00
CA ILE A 104 -1.12 -13.48 -9.15
C ILE A 104 -2.30 -12.51 -9.26
N ASP A 105 -3.03 -12.28 -8.16
CA ASP A 105 -4.17 -11.35 -8.11
C ASP A 105 -3.76 -9.92 -8.54
N LEU A 106 -2.57 -9.48 -8.13
CA LEU A 106 -2.00 -8.18 -8.49
C LEU A 106 -1.66 -8.10 -9.98
N ARG A 107 -1.00 -9.14 -10.53
CA ARG A 107 -0.67 -9.20 -11.96
C ARG A 107 -1.92 -9.23 -12.83
N GLN A 108 -2.96 -9.95 -12.41
CA GLN A 108 -4.24 -9.94 -13.10
C GLN A 108 -4.82 -8.52 -13.13
N SER A 109 -4.78 -7.81 -11.99
CA SER A 109 -5.24 -6.42 -11.91
C SER A 109 -4.48 -5.48 -12.87
N LEU A 110 -3.19 -5.75 -13.14
CA LEU A 110 -2.39 -4.97 -14.11
C LEU A 110 -2.74 -5.28 -15.57
N TYR A 111 -3.15 -6.51 -15.88
CA TYR A 111 -3.65 -6.85 -17.21
C TYR A 111 -5.06 -6.30 -17.43
N ASP A 112 -5.88 -6.28 -16.38
CA ASP A 112 -7.26 -5.80 -16.45
C ASP A 112 -7.37 -4.27 -16.37
N SER A 113 -6.33 -3.57 -15.87
CA SER A 113 -6.31 -2.12 -15.86
C SER A 113 -6.17 -1.58 -17.29
N LYS A 114 -7.09 -0.70 -17.69
CA LYS A 114 -7.15 -0.12 -19.03
C LYS A 114 -6.01 0.85 -19.31
#